data_AF-A0AAW8F2C1-F1
#
_entry.id   AF-A0AAW8F2C1-F1
#
_cell.length_a   1.000
_cell.length_b   1.000
_cell.length_c   1.000
_cell.angle_alpha   90.00
_cell.angle_beta   90.00
_cell.angle_gamma   90.00
#
_symmetry.space_group_name_H-M   'P 1'
#
loop_
_entity.id
_entity.type
_entity.pdbx_description
1 polymer ?
#
loop_
_entity_poly.entity_id
_entity_poly.type
_entity_poly.pdbx_seq_one_letter_code
_entity_poly.pdbx_strand_id
1 'polypeptide(L)'
;MPALYIAARHGAAPTYPHPDLEPVLNDTYGVVIWHEQIIAILATMTGCDRAAGDVARRALADPDRLPKVEAWFGRTAGQRGYAKEVLDEVWETVSSFGAYGFCRAHAVAFAVPALQSAYLKAHFPAFLYAGLLEHDPGMWPRLFPQTLCPAQVVSRSGGNTPSGVSPRSGRWCRVEKACFKSSRRIVAGPTRQAESTSRVCIEKIHRSARR
;
A
#
# COMPACT_ATOMS: atom_id res chain seq x y z
N MET A 1 -13.24 11.79 -4.43
CA MET A 1 -12.34 11.56 -3.27
C MET A 1 -10.85 11.67 -3.62
N PRO A 2 -10.25 10.92 -4.58
CA PRO A 2 -8.79 10.96 -4.78
C PRO A 2 -8.24 12.26 -5.40
N ALA A 3 -9.00 12.89 -6.30
CA ALA A 3 -8.54 14.08 -7.04
C ALA A 3 -8.28 15.28 -6.13
N LEU A 4 -9.14 15.52 -5.13
CA LEU A 4 -8.97 16.60 -4.15
C LEU A 4 -7.71 16.40 -3.30
N TYR A 5 -7.49 15.17 -2.82
CA TYR A 5 -6.29 14.83 -2.06
C TYR A 5 -5.01 15.02 -2.88
N ILE A 6 -5.02 14.60 -4.14
CA ILE A 6 -3.88 14.77 -5.06
C ILE A 6 -3.61 16.26 -5.30
N ALA A 7 -4.64 17.04 -5.63
CA ALA A 7 -4.50 18.48 -5.88
C ALA A 7 -3.92 19.21 -4.67
N ALA A 8 -4.43 18.93 -3.47
CA ALA A 8 -3.92 19.54 -2.24
C ALA A 8 -2.46 19.16 -1.95
N ARG A 9 -2.10 17.88 -2.17
CA ARG A 9 -0.70 17.43 -2.07
C ARG A 9 0.23 18.13 -3.07
N HIS A 10 -0.31 18.57 -4.21
CA HIS A 10 0.42 19.33 -5.22
C HIS A 10 0.40 20.85 -5.01
N GLY A 11 -0.09 21.33 -3.85
CA GLY A 11 -0.02 22.74 -3.47
C GLY A 11 -1.31 23.53 -3.62
N ALA A 12 -2.44 22.88 -3.95
CA ALA A 12 -3.74 23.53 -3.86
C ALA A 12 -4.13 23.73 -2.37
N ALA A 13 -4.84 24.83 -2.08
CA ALA A 13 -5.31 25.10 -0.73
C ALA A 13 -6.39 24.09 -0.32
N PRO A 14 -6.27 23.45 0.86
CA PRO A 14 -7.33 22.58 1.38
C PRO A 14 -8.54 23.39 1.81
N THR A 15 -9.72 22.81 1.64
CA THR A 15 -10.99 23.38 2.11
C THR A 15 -11.48 22.57 3.31
N TYR A 16 -11.92 23.25 4.36
CA TYR A 16 -12.49 22.65 5.55
C TYR A 16 -13.94 23.14 5.72
N PRO A 17 -14.89 22.25 6.08
CA PRO A 17 -16.28 22.67 6.33
C PRO A 17 -16.41 23.61 7.54
N HIS A 18 -15.53 23.47 8.53
CA HIS A 18 -15.54 24.29 9.74
C HIS A 18 -14.13 24.38 10.37
N PRO A 19 -13.76 25.50 11.02
CA PRO A 19 -12.48 25.65 11.73
C PRO A 19 -12.23 24.55 12.77
N ASP A 20 -13.25 24.13 13.52
CA ASP A 20 -13.11 23.05 14.52
C ASP A 20 -12.75 21.69 13.92
N LEU A 21 -12.97 21.50 12.62
CA LEU A 21 -12.64 20.25 11.91
C LEU A 21 -11.24 20.30 11.29
N GLU A 22 -10.62 21.47 11.19
CA GLU A 22 -9.27 21.62 10.65
C GLU A 22 -8.25 20.72 11.38
N PRO A 23 -8.19 20.67 12.74
CA PRO A 23 -7.24 19.80 13.43
C PRO A 23 -7.41 18.30 13.14
N VAL A 24 -8.63 17.88 12.78
CA VAL A 24 -8.96 16.47 12.49
C VAL A 24 -8.62 16.10 11.04
N LEU A 25 -8.78 17.06 10.12
CA LEU A 25 -8.66 16.85 8.68
C LEU A 25 -7.36 17.40 8.09
N ASN A 26 -6.52 18.08 8.87
CA ASN A 26 -5.27 18.66 8.41
C ASN A 26 -4.32 17.58 7.83
N ASP A 27 -4.20 16.44 8.51
CA ASP A 27 -3.39 15.29 8.07
C ASP A 27 -3.76 14.79 6.65
N THR A 28 -5.00 15.03 6.21
CA THR A 28 -5.55 14.56 4.94
C THR A 28 -6.05 15.68 4.03
N TYR A 29 -5.62 16.92 4.28
CA TYR A 29 -5.95 18.09 3.47
C TYR A 29 -7.47 18.32 3.28
N GLY A 30 -8.26 18.12 4.33
CA GLY A 30 -9.72 18.32 4.28
C GLY A 30 -10.52 17.10 3.78
N VAL A 31 -9.86 16.05 3.28
CA VAL A 31 -10.54 14.85 2.77
C VAL A 31 -10.68 13.81 3.89
N VAL A 32 -11.89 13.29 4.11
CA VAL A 32 -12.12 12.22 5.10
C VAL A 32 -11.73 10.87 4.52
N ILE A 33 -10.79 10.17 5.16
CA ILE A 33 -10.26 8.87 4.71
C ILE A 33 -10.36 7.81 5.81
N TRP A 34 -10.14 8.20 7.06
CA TRP A 34 -9.97 7.26 8.17
C TRP A 34 -11.19 7.14 9.08
N HIS A 35 -11.44 5.94 9.61
CA HIS A 35 -12.47 5.72 10.64
C HIS A 35 -12.25 6.61 11.86
N GLU A 36 -10.99 6.78 12.24
CA GLU A 36 -10.55 7.59 13.36
C GLU A 36 -10.90 9.09 13.16
N GLN A 37 -10.94 9.56 11.91
CA GLN A 37 -11.36 10.93 11.59
C GLN A 37 -12.86 11.12 11.80
N ILE A 38 -13.69 10.16 11.36
CA ILE A 38 -15.15 10.21 11.61
C ILE A 38 -15.45 10.24 13.10
N ILE A 39 -14.78 9.38 13.88
CA ILE A 39 -14.96 9.35 15.33
C ILE A 39 -14.62 10.72 15.94
N ALA A 40 -13.52 11.34 15.48
CA ALA A 40 -13.11 12.65 15.94
C ALA A 40 -14.06 13.78 15.48
N ILE A 41 -14.59 13.74 14.25
CA ILE A 41 -15.60 14.69 13.75
C ILE A 41 -16.85 14.60 14.63
N LEU A 42 -17.39 13.39 14.83
CA LEU A 42 -18.59 13.17 15.64
C LEU A 42 -18.38 13.64 17.07
N ALA A 43 -17.26 13.28 17.71
CA ALA A 43 -16.93 13.73 19.06
C ALA A 43 -16.78 15.26 19.16
N THR A 44 -16.13 15.89 18.17
CA THR A 44 -15.88 17.34 18.17
C THR A 44 -17.17 18.12 17.97
N MET A 45 -18.01 17.72 17.02
CA MET A 45 -19.24 18.45 16.68
C MET A 45 -20.39 18.17 17.65
N THR A 46 -20.52 16.94 18.15
CA THR A 46 -21.61 16.59 19.09
C THR A 46 -21.20 16.74 20.55
N GLY A 47 -19.90 16.75 20.84
CA GLY A 47 -19.37 16.83 22.22
C GLY A 47 -19.43 15.50 22.95
N CYS A 48 -19.73 14.41 22.25
CA CYS A 48 -19.69 13.07 22.82
C CYS A 48 -18.25 12.60 23.03
N ASP A 49 -18.10 11.54 23.82
CA ASP A 49 -16.81 10.88 23.96
C ASP A 49 -16.47 10.09 22.69
N ARG A 50 -15.18 9.76 22.53
CA ARG A 50 -14.72 8.98 21.37
C ARG A 50 -15.33 7.57 21.33
N ALA A 51 -15.71 7.02 22.48
CA ALA A 51 -16.36 5.70 22.53
C ALA A 51 -17.78 5.76 21.93
N ALA A 52 -18.60 6.75 22.30
CA ALA A 52 -19.90 6.97 21.65
C ALA A 52 -19.73 7.33 20.17
N GLY A 53 -18.68 8.07 19.82
CA GLY A 53 -18.32 8.34 18.42
C GLY A 53 -18.09 7.06 17.60
N ASP A 54 -17.40 6.04 18.14
CA ASP A 54 -17.24 4.75 17.47
C ASP A 54 -18.55 3.96 17.39
N VAL A 55 -19.40 4.03 18.42
CA VAL A 55 -20.75 3.41 18.37
C VAL A 55 -21.58 4.03 17.25
N ALA A 56 -21.58 5.36 17.13
CA ALA A 56 -22.25 6.07 16.05
C ALA A 56 -21.66 5.69 14.69
N ARG A 57 -20.32 5.64 14.56
CA ARG A 57 -19.64 5.20 13.33
C ARG A 57 -20.06 3.79 12.91
N ARG A 58 -20.15 2.83 13.83
CA ARG A 58 -20.61 1.46 13.53
C ARG A 58 -22.06 1.45 13.06
N ALA A 59 -22.90 2.32 13.62
CA ALA A 59 -24.29 2.46 13.19
C ALA A 59 -24.43 3.05 11.78
N LEU A 60 -23.45 3.80 11.27
CA LEU A 60 -23.45 4.30 9.89
C LEU A 60 -23.36 3.19 8.83
N ALA A 61 -22.84 2.01 9.19
CA ALA A 61 -22.78 0.87 8.28
C ALA A 61 -24.14 0.15 8.12
N ASP A 62 -25.11 0.45 8.97
CA ASP A 62 -26.43 -0.17 9.01
C ASP A 62 -27.50 0.83 8.48
N PRO A 63 -28.08 0.58 7.29
CA PRO A 63 -29.06 1.48 6.68
C PRO A 63 -30.27 1.77 7.58
N ASP A 64 -30.68 0.82 8.42
CA ASP A 64 -31.86 0.97 9.29
C ASP A 64 -31.57 1.91 10.48
N ARG A 65 -30.30 2.08 10.83
CA ARG A 65 -29.86 2.94 11.95
C ARG A 65 -29.48 4.34 11.50
N LEU A 66 -29.16 4.51 10.22
CA LEU A 66 -28.69 5.78 9.65
C LEU A 66 -29.61 6.97 9.96
N PRO A 67 -30.96 6.88 9.80
CA PRO A 67 -31.84 8.01 10.08
C PRO A 67 -31.86 8.42 11.56
N LYS A 68 -31.65 7.46 12.47
CA LYS A 68 -31.59 7.74 13.92
C LYS A 68 -30.30 8.48 14.27
N VAL A 69 -29.18 8.09 13.64
CA VAL A 69 -27.89 8.76 13.83
C VAL A 69 -27.93 10.17 13.26
N GLU A 70 -28.56 10.36 12.09
CA GLU A 70 -28.76 11.68 11.48
C GLU A 70 -29.51 12.63 12.40
N ALA A 71 -30.69 12.20 12.88
CA ALA A 71 -31.51 13.00 13.78
C ALA A 71 -30.82 13.29 15.13
N TRP A 72 -29.95 12.39 15.59
CA TRP A 72 -29.14 12.63 16.78
C TRP A 72 -28.00 13.62 16.51
N PHE A 73 -27.27 13.46 15.40
CA PHE A 73 -26.17 14.33 14.99
C PHE A 73 -26.66 15.76 14.78
N GLY A 74 -27.69 15.95 13.95
CA GLY A 74 -28.25 17.26 13.64
C GLY A 74 -28.75 18.01 14.88
N ARG A 75 -29.43 17.31 15.81
CA ARG A 75 -29.88 17.92 17.08
C ARG A 75 -28.70 18.31 17.98
N THR A 76 -27.76 17.39 18.19
CA THR A 76 -26.68 17.59 19.17
C THR A 76 -25.67 18.62 18.69
N ALA A 77 -25.30 18.56 17.40
CA ALA A 77 -24.42 19.55 16.80
C ALA A 77 -25.15 20.91 16.64
N GLY A 78 -26.43 20.93 16.27
CA GLY A 78 -27.22 22.17 16.22
C GLY A 78 -27.29 22.89 17.57
N GLN A 79 -27.42 22.16 18.69
CA GLN A 79 -27.37 22.73 20.04
C GLN A 79 -26.04 23.41 20.39
N ARG A 80 -24.95 23.08 19.67
CA ARG A 80 -23.64 23.68 19.87
C ARG A 80 -23.37 24.89 18.97
N GLY A 81 -24.36 25.30 18.18
CA GLY A 81 -24.31 26.55 17.41
C GLY A 81 -23.74 26.41 16.00
N TYR A 82 -23.60 25.19 15.47
CA TYR A 82 -23.18 24.99 14.08
C TYR A 82 -24.30 25.42 13.12
N ALA A 83 -23.91 26.15 12.07
CA ALA A 83 -24.83 26.55 11.00
C ALA A 83 -25.37 25.31 10.26
N LYS A 84 -26.61 25.39 9.77
CA LYS A 84 -27.27 24.27 9.12
C LYS A 84 -26.50 23.79 7.89
N GLU A 85 -25.94 24.74 7.13
CA GLU A 85 -25.16 24.48 5.93
C GLU A 85 -23.94 23.59 6.23
N VAL A 86 -23.26 23.85 7.35
CA VAL A 86 -22.10 23.05 7.80
C VAL A 86 -22.55 21.67 8.25
N LEU A 87 -23.69 21.56 8.93
CA LEU A 87 -24.22 20.27 9.38
C LEU A 87 -24.59 19.38 8.19
N ASP A 88 -25.24 19.94 7.18
CA ASP A 88 -25.67 19.22 5.98
C ASP A 88 -24.44 18.75 5.17
N GLU A 89 -23.44 19.62 4.97
CA GLU A 89 -22.18 19.27 4.26
C GLU A 89 -21.40 18.16 4.98
N VAL A 90 -21.26 18.26 6.31
CA VAL A 90 -20.56 17.25 7.10
C VAL A 90 -21.35 15.94 7.12
N TRP A 91 -22.68 16.00 7.23
CA TRP A 91 -23.50 14.80 7.23
C TRP A 91 -23.45 14.06 5.89
N GLU A 92 -23.45 14.75 4.76
CA GLU A 92 -23.24 14.14 3.44
C GLU A 92 -21.91 13.39 3.37
N THR A 93 -20.85 14.00 3.92
CA THR A 93 -19.52 13.38 3.99
C THR A 93 -19.51 12.17 4.94
N VAL A 94 -20.17 12.25 6.10
CA VAL A 94 -20.20 11.18 7.11
C VAL A 94 -21.07 9.99 6.66
N SER A 95 -22.22 10.26 6.05
CA SER A 95 -23.16 9.22 5.56
C SER A 95 -22.59 8.45 4.37
N SER A 96 -21.89 9.12 3.45
CA SER A 96 -21.19 8.47 2.33
C SER A 96 -20.00 7.60 2.77
N PHE A 97 -19.49 7.80 3.98
CA PHE A 97 -18.32 7.09 4.51
C PHE A 97 -18.60 5.62 4.88
N GLY A 98 -19.85 5.26 5.19
CA GLY A 98 -20.22 3.89 5.57
C GLY A 98 -19.82 2.82 4.54
N ALA A 99 -19.65 3.22 3.28
CA ALA A 99 -19.23 2.35 2.19
C ALA A 99 -17.70 2.28 1.96
N TYR A 100 -16.91 3.26 2.42
CA TYR A 100 -15.51 3.42 1.98
C TYR A 100 -14.49 3.75 3.07
N GLY A 101 -14.90 3.73 4.34
CA GLY A 101 -13.99 4.03 5.45
C GLY A 101 -12.86 3.02 5.64
N PHE A 102 -11.65 3.53 5.94
CA PHE A 102 -10.48 2.68 6.19
C PHE A 102 -9.90 2.87 7.60
N CYS A 103 -9.34 1.81 8.19
CA CYS A 103 -8.68 1.92 9.50
C CYS A 103 -7.24 2.42 9.35
N ARG A 104 -6.90 3.54 10.00
CA ARG A 104 -5.56 4.13 9.92
C ARG A 104 -4.48 3.18 10.42
N ALA A 105 -4.73 2.48 11.53
CA ALA A 105 -3.77 1.53 12.09
C ALA A 105 -3.43 0.39 11.11
N HIS A 106 -4.44 -0.14 10.43
CA HIS A 106 -4.25 -1.16 9.41
C HIS A 106 -3.44 -0.61 8.22
N ALA A 107 -3.76 0.60 7.74
CA ALA A 107 -3.02 1.22 6.64
C ALA A 107 -1.54 1.40 6.96
N VAL A 108 -1.22 1.89 8.16
CA VAL A 108 0.16 2.09 8.60
C VAL A 108 0.92 0.76 8.69
N ALA A 109 0.29 -0.29 9.20
CA ALA A 109 0.91 -1.61 9.30
C ALA A 109 1.32 -2.18 7.93
N PHE A 110 0.54 -1.93 6.88
CA PHE A 110 0.89 -2.33 5.50
C PHE A 110 1.84 -1.35 4.80
N ALA A 111 1.81 -0.06 5.16
CA ALA A 111 2.69 0.94 4.58
C ALA A 111 4.18 0.67 4.92
N VAL A 112 4.46 0.17 6.13
CA VAL A 112 5.84 -0.14 6.56
C VAL A 112 6.53 -1.16 5.66
N PRO A 113 6.02 -2.39 5.44
CA PRO A 113 6.66 -3.37 4.55
C PRO A 113 6.66 -2.90 3.09
N ALA A 114 5.67 -2.12 2.64
CA ALA A 114 5.67 -1.54 1.31
C ALA A 114 6.84 -0.55 1.12
N LEU A 115 7.09 0.32 2.11
CA LEU A 115 8.20 1.26 2.09
C LEU A 115 9.55 0.54 2.19
N GLN A 116 9.66 -0.48 3.04
CA GLN A 116 10.85 -1.33 3.14
C GLN A 116 11.14 -2.04 1.82
N SER A 117 10.12 -2.58 1.16
CA SER A 117 10.23 -3.21 -0.16
C SER A 117 10.65 -2.21 -1.23
N ALA A 118 10.10 -0.99 -1.22
CA ALA A 118 10.47 0.08 -2.14
C ALA A 118 11.93 0.52 -1.94
N TYR A 119 12.38 0.63 -0.68
CA TYR A 119 13.76 0.94 -0.34
C TYR A 119 14.73 -0.14 -0.87
N LEU A 120 14.41 -1.42 -0.62
CA LEU A 120 15.19 -2.53 -1.16
C LEU A 120 15.18 -2.55 -2.69
N LYS A 121 14.06 -2.21 -3.33
CA LYS A 121 13.97 -2.11 -4.79
C LYS A 121 14.86 -0.99 -5.35
N ALA A 122 14.93 0.15 -4.66
CA ALA A 122 15.71 1.31 -5.11
C ALA A 122 17.23 1.12 -4.90
N HIS A 123 17.64 0.53 -3.77
CA HIS A 123 19.05 0.45 -3.38
C HIS A 123 19.68 -0.93 -3.55
N PHE A 124 18.89 -2.02 -3.44
CA PHE A 124 19.36 -3.41 -3.42
C PHE A 124 18.48 -4.37 -4.25
N PRO A 125 18.18 -4.08 -5.52
CA PRO A 125 17.19 -4.83 -6.30
C PRO A 125 17.56 -6.31 -6.47
N ALA A 126 18.85 -6.63 -6.63
CA ALA A 126 19.30 -8.02 -6.77
C ALA A 126 18.99 -8.88 -5.53
N PHE A 127 19.10 -8.30 -4.33
CA PHE A 127 18.79 -8.99 -3.07
C PHE A 127 17.29 -9.14 -2.86
N LEU A 128 16.50 -8.12 -3.22
CA LEU A 128 15.04 -8.19 -3.18
C LEU A 128 14.51 -9.32 -4.07
N TYR A 129 14.97 -9.38 -5.32
CA TYR A 129 14.53 -10.42 -6.25
C TYR A 129 15.02 -11.81 -5.83
N ALA A 130 16.23 -11.93 -5.28
CA ALA A 130 16.71 -13.20 -4.75
C ALA A 130 15.81 -13.73 -3.63
N GLY A 131 15.48 -12.89 -2.64
CA GLY A 131 14.57 -13.27 -1.56
C GLY A 131 13.16 -13.59 -2.05
N LEU A 132 12.67 -12.87 -3.07
CA LEU A 132 11.36 -13.13 -3.66
C LEU A 132 11.27 -14.49 -4.35
N LEU A 133 12.33 -14.87 -5.07
CA LEU A 133 12.41 -16.13 -5.84
C LEU A 133 12.68 -17.35 -4.94
N GLU A 134 13.22 -17.11 -3.75
CA GLU A 134 13.57 -18.14 -2.77
C GLU A 134 12.39 -18.59 -1.92
N HIS A 135 11.36 -17.76 -1.83
CA HIS A 135 10.12 -18.07 -1.13
C HIS A 135 9.19 -18.91 -2.03
N ASP A 136 9.38 -20.24 -2.11
CA ASP A 136 8.44 -21.22 -2.72
C ASP A 136 7.78 -22.07 -1.61
N PRO A 137 6.42 -22.22 -1.55
CA PRO A 137 5.39 -21.66 -2.42
C PRO A 137 4.97 -20.25 -1.95
N GLY A 138 5.50 -19.22 -2.60
CA GLY A 138 5.10 -17.82 -2.39
C GLY A 138 3.84 -17.45 -3.16
N MET A 139 3.33 -16.23 -2.89
CA MET A 139 2.13 -15.67 -3.54
C MET A 139 2.27 -15.41 -5.06
N TRP A 140 3.47 -15.62 -5.62
CA TRP A 140 3.79 -15.22 -6.99
C TRP A 140 3.62 -16.40 -7.95
N PRO A 141 2.82 -16.24 -9.03
CA PRO A 141 2.71 -17.25 -10.07
C PRO A 141 4.09 -17.61 -10.60
N ARG A 142 4.34 -18.89 -10.93
CA ARG A 142 5.67 -19.35 -11.38
C ARG A 142 6.23 -18.62 -12.62
N LEU A 143 5.42 -17.83 -13.33
CA LEU A 143 5.83 -16.99 -14.46
C LEU A 143 6.35 -15.59 -14.08
N PHE A 144 6.23 -15.16 -12.82
CA PHE A 144 6.72 -13.87 -12.34
C PHE A 144 8.22 -13.57 -12.61
N PRO A 145 9.15 -14.56 -12.67
CA PRO A 145 10.56 -14.30 -12.95
C PRO A 145 10.84 -13.82 -14.38
N GLN A 146 9.96 -14.07 -15.35
CA GLN A 146 10.26 -13.79 -16.77
C GLN A 146 10.00 -12.33 -17.16
N THR A 147 9.03 -11.67 -16.53
CA THR A 147 8.65 -10.27 -16.83
C THR A 147 9.47 -9.24 -16.06
N LEU A 148 10.05 -9.60 -14.91
CA LEU A 148 10.85 -8.70 -14.07
C LEU A 148 12.35 -8.79 -14.33
N CYS A 149 12.80 -9.79 -15.07
CA CYS A 149 14.18 -9.89 -15.50
C CYS A 149 14.41 -8.92 -16.67
N PRO A 150 15.21 -7.85 -16.54
CA PRO A 150 15.54 -6.98 -17.67
C PRO A 150 16.42 -7.67 -18.73
N ALA A 151 16.71 -8.96 -18.57
CA ALA A 151 17.65 -9.71 -19.40
C ALA A 151 17.09 -10.20 -20.75
N GLN A 152 15.90 -9.74 -21.18
CA GLN A 152 15.51 -9.91 -22.60
C GLN A 152 16.32 -9.03 -23.57
N VAL A 153 17.32 -8.27 -23.10
CA VAL A 153 18.23 -7.48 -23.95
C VAL A 153 19.44 -8.27 -24.48
N VAL A 154 19.63 -9.55 -24.15
CA VAL A 154 20.77 -10.34 -24.70
C VAL A 154 20.31 -11.71 -25.21
N SER A 155 19.63 -11.74 -26.36
CA SER A 155 19.63 -12.94 -27.23
C SER A 155 19.73 -12.63 -28.72
N ARG A 156 20.13 -11.42 -29.11
CA ARG A 156 20.47 -11.08 -30.50
C ARG A 156 21.94 -10.70 -30.65
N SER A 157 22.83 -11.63 -30.35
CA SER A 157 24.17 -11.66 -30.94
C SER A 157 24.77 -13.02 -30.63
N GLY A 158 24.95 -13.84 -31.66
CA GLY A 158 25.68 -15.09 -31.58
C GLY A 158 27.10 -14.84 -31.05
N GLY A 159 27.55 -15.73 -30.18
CA GLY A 159 28.90 -15.67 -29.61
C GLY A 159 29.09 -16.69 -28.51
N ASN A 160 29.87 -17.73 -28.82
CA ASN A 160 30.35 -18.75 -27.90
C ASN A 160 30.85 -18.15 -26.57
N THR A 161 30.54 -18.80 -25.45
CA THR A 161 31.34 -18.66 -24.23
C THR A 161 31.57 -20.02 -23.55
N PRO A 162 32.75 -20.20 -22.90
CA PRO A 162 33.34 -21.50 -22.65
C PRO A 162 32.93 -22.10 -21.29
N SER A 163 33.14 -23.41 -21.21
CA SER A 163 33.11 -24.28 -20.04
C SER A 163 33.86 -23.71 -18.83
N GLY A 164 33.18 -23.68 -17.67
CA GLY A 164 33.78 -23.25 -16.40
C GLY A 164 32.78 -23.33 -15.24
N VAL A 165 32.34 -24.55 -14.92
CA VAL A 165 31.44 -24.83 -13.79
C VAL A 165 32.28 -25.15 -12.55
N SER A 166 32.16 -24.32 -11.50
CA SER A 166 32.64 -24.63 -10.15
C SER A 166 31.42 -24.87 -9.25
N PRO A 167 31.24 -26.07 -8.68
CA PRO A 167 30.14 -26.38 -7.79
C PRO A 167 30.43 -25.84 -6.38
N ARG A 168 29.84 -24.70 -6.03
CA ARG A 168 29.58 -24.32 -4.63
C ARG A 168 28.09 -24.05 -4.51
N SER A 169 27.29 -25.11 -4.62
CA SER A 169 25.83 -25.06 -4.46
C SER A 169 25.47 -24.96 -2.98
N GLY A 170 25.18 -23.74 -2.53
CA GLY A 170 24.37 -23.55 -1.33
C GLY A 170 22.89 -23.77 -1.68
N ARG A 171 22.08 -24.22 -0.71
CA ARG A 171 20.63 -24.46 -0.85
C ARG A 171 19.78 -23.20 -1.15
N TRP A 172 20.42 -22.07 -1.45
CA TRP A 172 19.85 -20.73 -1.41
C TRP A 172 20.41 -19.85 -2.55
N CYS A 173 19.59 -18.95 -3.10
CA CYS A 173 19.95 -17.94 -4.09
C CYS A 173 21.07 -17.04 -3.55
N ARG A 174 22.18 -16.92 -4.28
CA ARG A 174 23.32 -16.09 -3.88
C ARG A 174 23.52 -14.96 -4.88
N VAL A 175 23.64 -13.74 -4.37
CA VAL A 175 24.06 -12.56 -5.12
C VAL A 175 25.60 -12.52 -5.12
N GLU A 176 26.24 -12.74 -6.27
CA GLU A 176 27.70 -12.61 -6.44
C GLU A 176 27.98 -11.44 -7.39
N LYS A 177 28.72 -10.41 -6.93
CA LYS A 177 29.14 -9.20 -7.69
C LYS A 177 28.31 -8.92 -8.95
N ALA A 178 27.20 -8.20 -8.80
CA ALA A 178 26.29 -7.76 -9.87
C ALA A 178 25.60 -8.85 -10.72
N CYS A 179 25.80 -10.14 -10.41
CA CYS A 179 25.19 -11.24 -11.14
C CYS A 179 24.40 -12.18 -10.21
N PHE A 180 23.18 -12.51 -10.62
CA PHE A 180 22.27 -13.40 -9.94
C PHE A 180 22.49 -14.85 -10.40
N LYS A 181 22.72 -15.76 -9.45
CA LYS A 181 22.74 -17.21 -9.69
C LYS A 181 21.51 -17.85 -9.04
N SER A 182 20.66 -18.44 -9.86
CA SER A 182 19.57 -19.32 -9.41
C SER A 182 20.03 -20.78 -9.55
N SER A 183 20.01 -21.53 -8.44
CA SER A 183 20.10 -23.00 -8.46
C SER A 183 18.69 -23.57 -8.40
N ARG A 184 18.22 -24.24 -9.46
CA ARG A 184 16.93 -24.94 -9.45
C ARG A 184 17.07 -26.32 -8.83
N ARG A 185 16.21 -26.64 -7.86
CA ARG A 185 15.79 -28.02 -7.57
C ARG A 185 14.35 -28.19 -8.04
N ILE A 186 14.16 -28.67 -9.27
CA ILE A 186 12.85 -29.13 -9.72
C ILE A 186 12.67 -30.52 -9.12
N VAL A 187 11.80 -30.67 -8.12
CA VAL A 187 11.39 -32.00 -7.64
C VAL A 187 10.39 -32.55 -8.67
N ALA A 188 10.92 -33.17 -9.72
CA ALA A 188 10.19 -34.19 -10.46
C ALA A 188 10.38 -35.53 -9.70
N GLY A 189 9.40 -36.43 -9.82
CA GLY A 189 9.33 -37.73 -9.12
C GLY A 189 10.57 -38.64 -9.27
N PRO A 190 10.49 -39.88 -8.76
CA PRO A 190 11.64 -40.64 -8.28
C PRO A 190 12.47 -41.22 -9.43
N THR A 191 13.21 -40.41 -10.18
CA THR A 191 14.34 -40.84 -11.02
C THR A 191 15.10 -39.63 -11.57
N ARG A 192 16.38 -39.52 -11.16
CA ARG A 192 17.44 -38.60 -11.63
C ARG A 192 17.27 -37.10 -11.34
N GLN A 193 18.05 -36.64 -10.35
CA GLN A 193 18.38 -35.23 -10.11
C GLN A 193 19.15 -34.65 -11.30
N ALA A 194 18.58 -33.63 -11.96
CA ALA A 194 19.29 -32.74 -12.86
C ALA A 194 19.15 -31.31 -12.34
N GLU A 195 20.23 -30.75 -11.80
CA GLU A 195 20.31 -29.36 -11.38
C GLU A 195 20.73 -28.50 -12.58
N SER A 196 19.84 -27.65 -13.09
CA SER A 196 20.20 -26.63 -14.09
C SER A 196 20.46 -25.30 -13.39
N THR A 197 21.64 -24.73 -13.63
CA THR A 197 22.02 -23.41 -13.10
C THR A 197 21.86 -22.38 -14.21
N SER A 198 21.01 -21.37 -14.00
CA SER A 198 20.91 -20.23 -14.93
C SER A 198 21.57 -19.00 -14.29
N ARG A 199 22.51 -18.37 -14.99
CA ARG A 199 23.10 -17.08 -14.61
C ARG A 199 22.32 -15.95 -15.27
N VAL A 200 21.91 -14.96 -14.47
CA VAL A 200 21.31 -13.71 -14.96
C VAL A 200 22.19 -12.56 -14.47
N CYS A 201 22.95 -11.93 -15.35
CA CYS A 201 23.75 -10.75 -15.00
C CYS A 201 22.94 -9.47 -15.27
N ILE A 202 22.78 -8.62 -14.26
CA ILE A 202 22.08 -7.33 -14.36
C ILE A 202 23.14 -6.24 -14.48
N GLU A 203 23.68 -6.03 -15.68
CA GLU A 203 24.81 -5.10 -15.89
C GLU A 203 24.38 -3.68 -16.34
N LYS A 204 23.07 -3.33 -16.32
CA LYS A 204 22.63 -2.06 -16.95
C LYS A 204 21.53 -1.25 -16.27
N ILE A 205 21.42 -1.27 -14.94
CA ILE A 205 20.44 -0.39 -14.23
C ILE A 205 21.08 0.92 -13.69
N HIS A 206 22.42 0.99 -13.59
CA HIS A 206 23.07 2.12 -12.89
C HIS A 206 23.11 3.48 -13.61
N ARG A 207 22.73 3.58 -14.90
CA ARG A 207 22.79 4.87 -15.65
C ARG A 207 21.49 5.67 -15.70
N SER A 208 20.34 5.11 -15.33
CA SER A 208 19.04 5.81 -15.49
C SER A 208 18.54 6.56 -14.25
N ALA A 209 19.19 6.41 -13.09
CA ALA A 209 18.75 7.01 -11.83
C ALA A 209 19.52 8.30 -11.44
N ARG A 210 20.33 8.86 -12.36
CA ARG A 210 21.04 10.15 -12.19
C ARG A 210 20.76 11.13 -13.34
N ARG A 211 19.51 11.22 -13.76
CA ARG A 211 18.98 12.36 -14.51
C ARG A 211 17.62 12.73 -13.94
#